data_AF-A0A537XXB9-F1
#
_entry.id   AF-A0A537XXB9-F1
#
_cell.length_a   1.000
_cell.length_b   1.000
_cell.length_c   1.000
_cell.angle_alpha   90.00
_cell.angle_beta   90.00
_cell.angle_gamma   90.00
#
_symmetry.space_group_name_H-M   'P 1'
#
loop_
_entity.id
_entity.type
_entity.pdbx_description
1 polymer ?
#
loop_
_entity_poly.entity_id
_entity_poly.type
_entity_poly.pdbx_seq_one_letter_code
_entity_poly.pdbx_strand_id
1 'polypeptide(L)'
;MAGWQRVAVAGGFGLLAVAGTSLWVERGSGPPSYASFRQSRAQEVPGTLGVTLMPPPDDFRPAVTPQEAYRAVVRRPAPGGIVQALAVVSSPYARSSDEIPAWVIVGRGVCDASSKGDVVSVGRSNPEAGPLPCTDDNLLMAVVDARTGRLVAVYRAYDVTGTWKPARGSG
;
A
#
# COMPACT_ATOMS: atom_id res chain seq x y z
N MET A 1 8.98 28.00 -78.10
CA MET A 1 8.26 26.81 -78.62
C MET A 1 9.26 25.69 -78.76
N ALA A 2 9.25 24.75 -77.82
CA ALA A 2 10.03 23.51 -77.91
C ALA A 2 9.21 22.46 -77.16
N GLY A 3 8.47 21.66 -77.93
CA GLY A 3 8.05 20.35 -77.45
C GLY A 3 9.21 19.39 -77.68
N TRP A 4 9.30 18.34 -76.87
CA TRP A 4 9.15 16.96 -77.34
C TRP A 4 9.24 15.99 -76.17
N GLN A 5 8.22 15.13 -76.14
CA GLN A 5 8.26 13.68 -75.93
C GLN A 5 8.78 13.10 -74.60
N ARG A 6 7.80 12.40 -73.99
CA ARG A 6 7.90 11.37 -72.96
C ARG A 6 8.92 10.30 -73.33
N VAL A 7 9.80 9.98 -72.39
CA VAL A 7 10.58 8.74 -72.40
C VAL A 7 9.97 7.78 -71.38
N ALA A 8 9.77 6.55 -71.84
CA ALA A 8 9.19 5.44 -71.13
C ALA A 8 10.14 4.81 -70.09
N VAL A 9 9.50 4.07 -69.19
CA VAL A 9 9.98 3.30 -68.06
C VAL A 9 11.01 2.22 -68.43
N ALA A 10 12.09 2.14 -67.64
CA ALA A 10 12.82 0.93 -67.24
C ALA A 10 13.67 1.35 -66.02
N GLY A 11 13.53 0.84 -64.79
CA GLY A 11 13.55 -0.57 -64.40
C GLY A 11 14.92 -0.85 -63.77
N GLY A 12 15.04 -0.85 -62.43
CA GLY A 12 16.32 -1.13 -61.78
C GLY A 12 16.36 -1.01 -60.25
N PHE A 13 16.12 -2.15 -59.58
CA PHE A 13 16.70 -2.58 -58.30
C PHE A 13 16.79 -1.58 -57.13
N GLY A 14 15.74 -1.56 -56.30
CA GLY A 14 15.82 -1.14 -54.89
C GLY A 14 15.43 -2.31 -53.98
N LEU A 15 16.42 -3.08 -53.52
CA LEU A 15 16.27 -4.05 -52.42
C LEU A 15 16.01 -3.28 -51.12
N LEU A 16 14.74 -3.00 -50.82
CA LEU A 16 14.33 -2.57 -49.48
C LEU A 16 14.09 -3.83 -48.65
N ALA A 17 15.13 -4.23 -47.91
CA ALA A 17 15.02 -5.18 -46.82
C ALA A 17 14.04 -4.62 -45.78
N VAL A 18 12.80 -5.10 -45.82
CA VAL A 18 11.84 -4.91 -44.73
C VAL A 18 12.31 -5.81 -43.59
N ALA A 19 13.24 -5.30 -42.79
CA ALA A 19 13.61 -5.90 -41.52
C ALA A 19 12.38 -5.81 -40.61
N GLY A 20 11.67 -6.93 -40.51
CA GLY A 20 10.57 -7.10 -39.57
C GLY A 20 11.10 -6.99 -38.14
N THR A 21 10.78 -5.91 -37.47
CA THR A 21 10.74 -5.87 -36.01
C THR A 21 9.30 -6.12 -35.60
N SER A 22 8.96 -7.41 -35.54
CA SER A 22 7.80 -7.88 -34.77
C SER A 22 8.02 -7.44 -33.33
N LEU A 23 7.43 -6.29 -32.96
CA LEU A 23 7.26 -5.88 -31.58
C LEU A 23 6.35 -6.90 -30.90
N TRP A 24 6.97 -7.98 -30.42
CA TRP A 24 6.41 -8.82 -29.38
C TRP A 24 6.34 -7.98 -28.10
N VAL A 25 5.27 -7.19 -27.98
CA VAL A 25 4.83 -6.70 -26.68
C VAL A 25 4.27 -7.92 -25.96
N GLU A 26 5.12 -8.61 -25.20
CA GLU A 26 4.68 -9.52 -24.16
C GLU A 26 3.79 -8.71 -23.21
N ARG A 27 2.48 -8.80 -23.43
CA ARG A 27 1.44 -8.31 -22.54
C ARG A 27 1.32 -9.26 -21.35
N GLY A 28 2.45 -9.57 -20.71
CA GLY A 28 2.55 -10.38 -19.51
C GLY A 28 2.59 -9.45 -18.30
N SER A 29 1.44 -8.92 -17.89
CA SER A 29 1.33 -8.26 -16.59
C SER A 29 -0.14 -8.07 -16.25
N GLY A 30 -0.75 -9.13 -15.73
CA GLY A 30 -1.90 -8.93 -14.85
C GLY A 30 -1.51 -7.93 -13.76
N PRO A 31 -2.46 -7.13 -13.25
CA PRO A 31 -2.16 -6.15 -12.21
C PRO A 31 -1.45 -6.81 -11.03
N PRO A 32 -0.50 -6.12 -10.37
CA PRO A 32 0.25 -6.68 -9.25
C PRO A 32 -0.70 -7.27 -8.20
N SER A 33 -0.50 -8.55 -7.87
CA SER A 33 -1.40 -9.30 -6.97
C SER A 33 -1.31 -8.84 -5.51
N TYR A 34 -0.23 -8.12 -5.16
CA TYR A 34 0.16 -7.72 -3.81
C TYR A 34 0.06 -8.88 -2.79
N ALA A 35 0.30 -10.12 -3.24
CA ALA A 35 0.12 -11.33 -2.45
C ALA A 35 0.89 -11.29 -1.12
N SER A 36 2.13 -10.80 -1.14
CA SER A 36 2.99 -10.65 0.05
C SER A 36 2.48 -9.62 1.08
N PHE A 37 1.52 -8.78 0.71
CA PHE A 37 0.87 -7.85 1.63
C PHE A 37 -0.44 -8.39 2.20
N ARG A 38 -1.09 -9.35 1.54
CA ARG A 38 -2.41 -9.84 1.95
C ARG A 38 -2.36 -10.52 3.30
N GLN A 39 -3.26 -10.13 4.18
CA GLN A 39 -3.52 -10.85 5.42
C GLN A 39 -3.96 -12.28 5.08
N SER A 40 -3.28 -13.28 5.65
CA SER A 40 -3.49 -14.70 5.35
C SER A 40 -4.50 -15.37 6.28
N ARG A 41 -4.73 -14.81 7.47
CA ARG A 41 -5.70 -15.31 8.45
C ARG A 41 -6.29 -14.20 9.30
N ALA A 42 -7.45 -14.46 9.88
CA ALA A 42 -8.00 -13.60 10.93
C ALA A 42 -7.00 -13.48 12.09
N GLN A 43 -6.72 -12.26 12.51
CA GLN A 43 -5.76 -11.98 13.58
C GLN A 43 -6.21 -10.76 14.37
N GLU A 44 -6.36 -10.91 15.68
CA GLU A 44 -6.64 -9.79 16.56
C GLU A 44 -5.43 -8.86 16.67
N VAL A 45 -5.72 -7.56 16.70
CA VAL A 45 -4.74 -6.51 16.96
C VAL A 45 -4.66 -6.32 18.49
N PRO A 46 -3.46 -6.42 19.09
CA PRO A 46 -3.32 -6.47 20.53
C PRO A 46 -3.59 -5.09 21.15
N GLY A 47 -4.29 -5.07 22.28
CA GLY A 47 -4.64 -3.83 22.98
C GLY A 47 -5.74 -3.00 22.31
N THR A 48 -6.29 -3.43 21.18
CA THR A 48 -7.46 -2.82 20.55
C THR A 48 -8.66 -3.71 20.79
N LEU A 49 -9.53 -3.33 21.73
CA LEU A 49 -10.75 -4.01 22.19
C LEU A 49 -11.54 -4.79 21.10
N GLY A 50 -11.03 -5.94 20.64
CA GLY A 50 -11.60 -6.78 19.58
C GLY A 50 -11.36 -6.37 18.12
N VAL A 51 -10.46 -5.42 17.80
CA VAL A 51 -10.18 -5.09 16.38
C VAL A 51 -9.42 -6.25 15.73
N THR A 52 -9.92 -6.72 14.59
CA THR A 52 -9.41 -7.91 13.89
C THR A 52 -9.05 -7.59 12.45
N LEU A 53 -7.87 -8.05 12.02
CA LEU A 53 -7.46 -8.05 10.62
C LEU A 53 -7.89 -9.37 9.97
N MET A 54 -8.77 -9.29 8.98
CA MET A 54 -9.25 -10.43 8.22
C MET A 54 -8.62 -10.47 6.82
N PRO A 55 -8.50 -11.67 6.21
CA PRO A 55 -8.11 -11.78 4.82
C PRO A 55 -9.02 -10.95 3.91
N PRO A 56 -8.47 -10.18 2.95
CA PRO A 56 -9.29 -9.55 1.93
C PRO A 56 -9.84 -10.59 0.95
N PRO A 57 -10.93 -10.30 0.21
CA PRO A 57 -11.40 -11.17 -0.86
C PRO A 57 -10.28 -11.49 -1.86
N ASP A 58 -10.18 -12.75 -2.30
CA ASP A 58 -9.07 -13.23 -3.14
C ASP A 58 -8.98 -12.49 -4.49
N ASP A 59 -10.14 -12.15 -5.04
CA ASP A 59 -10.32 -11.42 -6.28
C ASP A 59 -10.18 -9.90 -6.11
N PHE A 60 -10.21 -9.39 -4.88
CA PHE A 60 -10.08 -7.95 -4.63
C PHE A 60 -8.79 -7.42 -5.25
N ARG A 61 -8.85 -6.28 -5.93
CA ARG A 61 -7.68 -5.59 -6.46
C ARG A 61 -7.68 -4.17 -5.88
N PRO A 62 -6.69 -3.79 -5.06
CA PRO A 62 -6.62 -2.44 -4.55
C PRO A 62 -6.36 -1.47 -5.71
N ALA A 63 -7.07 -0.34 -5.70
CA ALA A 63 -6.86 0.72 -6.70
C ALA A 63 -5.69 1.62 -6.30
N VAL A 64 -5.40 1.69 -5.00
CA VAL A 64 -4.26 2.43 -4.44
C VAL A 64 -3.12 1.45 -4.17
N THR A 65 -1.90 1.82 -4.51
CA THR A 65 -0.71 1.02 -4.23
C THR A 65 -0.31 1.07 -2.74
N PRO A 66 0.44 0.08 -2.21
CA PRO A 66 0.95 0.15 -0.84
C PRO A 66 1.77 1.41 -0.57
N GLN A 67 2.53 1.88 -1.57
CA GLN A 67 3.39 3.06 -1.43
C GLN A 67 2.59 4.37 -1.40
N GLU A 68 1.52 4.48 -2.17
CA GLU A 68 0.62 5.64 -2.10
C GLU A 68 -0.07 5.71 -0.74
N ALA A 69 -0.59 4.58 -0.24
CA ALA A 69 -1.18 4.51 1.09
C ALA A 69 -0.17 4.85 2.19
N TYR A 70 1.08 4.37 2.06
CA TYR A 70 2.18 4.75 2.96
C TYR A 70 2.37 6.27 3.02
N ARG A 71 2.50 6.91 1.84
CA ARG A 71 2.75 8.36 1.75
C ARG A 71 1.56 9.20 2.23
N ALA A 72 0.35 8.63 2.23
CA ALA A 72 -0.83 9.31 2.74
C ALA A 72 -0.72 9.59 4.25
N VAL A 73 -0.12 8.67 5.02
CA VAL A 73 -0.17 8.70 6.49
C VAL A 73 1.18 8.78 7.18
N VAL A 74 2.27 8.37 6.54
CA VAL A 74 3.60 8.37 7.15
C VAL A 74 4.33 9.65 6.82
N ARG A 75 4.57 10.49 7.84
CA ARG A 75 5.34 11.75 7.69
C ARG A 75 6.79 11.61 8.12
N ARG A 76 7.05 10.74 9.09
CA ARG A 76 8.39 10.46 9.62
C ARG A 76 8.54 8.95 9.79
N PRO A 77 9.76 8.40 9.65
CA PRO A 77 10.02 7.01 9.94
C PRO A 77 9.61 6.67 11.39
N ALA A 78 8.97 5.52 11.59
CA ALA A 78 8.70 5.02 12.93
C ALA A 78 9.97 4.35 13.51
N PRO A 79 10.31 4.57 14.79
CA PRO A 79 11.54 4.04 15.40
C PRO A 79 11.66 2.51 15.31
N GLY A 80 10.58 1.79 15.63
CA GLY A 80 10.53 0.32 15.56
C GLY A 80 10.19 -0.23 14.19
N GLY A 81 10.22 0.62 13.15
CA GLY A 81 9.86 0.26 11.78
C GLY A 81 8.37 0.32 11.49
N ILE A 82 8.05 0.13 10.21
CA ILE A 82 6.68 0.17 9.68
C ILE A 82 6.41 -1.14 8.95
N VAL A 83 5.25 -1.73 9.21
CA VAL A 83 4.74 -2.89 8.49
C VAL A 83 3.42 -2.53 7.82
N GLN A 84 3.24 -2.99 6.59
CA GLN A 84 2.00 -2.80 5.84
C GLN A 84 1.37 -4.13 5.48
N ALA A 85 0.04 -4.20 5.57
CA ALA A 85 -0.76 -5.33 5.11
C ALA A 85 -2.01 -4.86 4.36
N LEU A 86 -2.53 -5.70 3.48
CA LEU A 86 -3.85 -5.56 2.87
C LEU A 86 -4.82 -6.49 3.62
N ALA A 87 -5.81 -5.91 4.29
CA ALA A 87 -6.75 -6.65 5.13
C ALA A 87 -8.14 -6.02 5.06
N VAL A 88 -9.17 -6.78 5.44
CA VAL A 88 -10.42 -6.19 5.90
C VAL A 88 -10.30 -5.94 7.41
N VAL A 89 -10.59 -4.72 7.85
CA VAL A 89 -10.55 -4.38 9.28
C VAL A 89 -11.95 -4.51 9.85
N SER A 90 -12.12 -5.44 10.79
CA SER A 90 -13.36 -5.60 11.55
C SER A 90 -13.17 -5.06 12.96
N SER A 91 -14.22 -4.47 13.51
CA SER A 91 -14.26 -3.94 14.88
C SER A 91 -15.65 -4.20 15.44
N PRO A 92 -15.78 -4.64 16.70
CA PRO A 92 -17.09 -4.88 17.33
C PRO A 92 -17.93 -3.60 17.47
N TYR A 93 -17.33 -2.43 17.27
CA TYR A 93 -17.98 -1.13 17.33
C TYR A 93 -18.32 -0.54 15.96
N ALA A 94 -17.83 -1.15 14.87
CA ALA A 94 -18.09 -0.71 13.50
C ALA A 94 -19.36 -1.38 12.97
N ARG A 95 -20.05 -0.74 12.02
CA ARG A 95 -21.11 -1.42 11.29
C ARG A 95 -20.46 -2.39 10.29
N SER A 96 -21.14 -3.47 9.94
CA SER A 96 -20.65 -4.40 8.92
C SER A 96 -20.41 -3.74 7.56
N SER A 97 -21.12 -2.65 7.25
CA SER A 97 -20.88 -1.81 6.06
C SER A 97 -19.52 -1.12 6.04
N ASP A 98 -18.87 -1.02 7.20
CA ASP A 98 -17.60 -0.31 7.38
C ASP A 98 -16.40 -1.27 7.24
N GLU A 99 -16.66 -2.57 7.08
CA GLU A 99 -15.66 -3.61 6.81
C GLU A 99 -15.18 -3.53 5.35
N ILE A 100 -14.31 -2.56 5.09
CA ILE A 100 -13.72 -2.34 3.77
C ILE A 100 -12.32 -2.95 3.69
N PRO A 101 -11.91 -3.48 2.51
CA PRO A 101 -10.51 -3.79 2.26
C PRO A 101 -9.66 -2.52 2.34
N ALA A 102 -8.62 -2.57 3.15
CA ALA A 102 -7.79 -1.42 3.49
C ALA A 102 -6.30 -1.80 3.53
N TRP A 103 -5.47 -0.81 3.22
CA TRP A 103 -4.06 -0.83 3.59
C TRP A 103 -3.95 -0.49 5.07
N VAL A 104 -3.51 -1.48 5.84
CA VAL A 104 -3.23 -1.38 7.26
C VAL A 104 -1.76 -1.07 7.43
N ILE A 105 -1.44 0.07 8.01
CA ILE A 105 -0.09 0.59 8.18
C ILE A 105 0.19 0.67 9.68
N VAL A 106 1.09 -0.17 10.16
CA VAL A 106 1.43 -0.29 11.57
C VAL A 106 2.83 0.25 11.80
N GLY A 107 2.95 1.29 12.63
CA GLY A 107 4.22 1.79 13.13
C GLY A 107 4.46 1.34 14.58
N ARG A 108 5.67 0.86 14.88
CA ARG A 108 6.10 0.49 16.23
C ARG A 108 6.89 1.61 16.89
N GLY A 109 6.75 1.79 18.20
CA GLY A 109 7.34 2.90 18.94
C GLY A 109 6.63 4.23 18.67
N VAL A 110 5.32 4.16 18.37
CA VAL A 110 4.51 5.32 18.02
C VAL A 110 3.38 5.48 19.04
N CYS A 111 3.37 6.62 19.72
CA CYS A 111 2.50 6.94 20.85
C CYS A 111 1.46 8.02 20.53
N ASP A 112 1.72 8.85 19.51
CA ASP A 112 0.82 9.94 19.10
C ASP A 112 0.46 9.82 17.63
N ALA A 113 -0.82 10.08 17.33
CA ALA A 113 -1.28 10.39 15.98
C ALA A 113 -1.58 11.89 15.95
N SER A 114 -1.25 12.57 14.86
CA SER A 114 -1.73 13.95 14.68
C SER A 114 -3.26 13.96 14.65
N SER A 115 -3.91 15.12 14.83
CA SER A 115 -5.36 15.25 14.62
C SER A 115 -5.80 14.91 13.18
N LYS A 116 -4.84 14.80 12.26
CA LYS A 116 -5.04 14.36 10.87
C LYS A 116 -4.82 12.86 10.68
N GLY A 117 -4.55 12.13 11.77
CA GLY A 117 -4.31 10.69 11.77
C GLY A 117 -3.01 10.24 11.11
N ASP A 118 -2.04 11.15 11.00
CA ASP A 118 -0.69 10.80 10.53
C ASP A 118 0.02 9.92 11.58
N VAL A 119 0.84 8.99 11.11
CA VAL A 119 1.76 8.21 11.94
C VAL A 119 2.98 9.08 12.28
N VAL A 120 3.08 9.52 13.54
CA VAL A 120 4.13 10.44 14.00
C VAL A 120 4.66 9.99 15.37
N SER A 121 5.97 9.76 15.49
CA SER A 121 6.58 9.62 16.82
C SER A 121 6.98 11.00 17.35
N VAL A 122 6.35 11.45 18.43
CA VAL A 122 6.83 12.53 19.32
C VAL A 122 6.33 12.24 20.74
N GLY A 123 7.23 11.88 21.66
CA GLY A 123 6.88 11.85 23.08
C GLY A 123 6.63 13.29 23.54
N ARG A 124 5.37 13.64 23.83
CA ARG A 124 5.06 14.90 24.49
C ARG A 124 5.60 14.84 25.92
N SER A 125 6.82 15.33 26.12
CA SER A 125 7.34 15.69 27.43
C SER A 125 6.55 16.89 27.94
N ASN A 126 5.80 16.68 29.02
CA ASN A 126 5.67 17.74 30.02
C ASN A 126 7.10 18.06 30.49
N PRO A 127 7.59 19.32 30.37
CA PRO A 127 8.95 19.68 30.79
C PRO A 127 9.23 19.34 32.26
N GLU A 128 8.20 19.29 33.09
CA GLU A 128 8.31 19.07 34.54
C GLU A 128 8.14 17.60 34.98
N ALA A 129 7.56 16.73 34.13
CA ALA A 129 7.31 15.32 34.50
C ALA A 129 8.30 14.32 33.88
N GLY A 130 9.24 14.80 33.06
CA GLY A 130 10.04 13.95 32.18
C GLY A 130 9.20 13.33 31.06
N PRO A 131 9.78 13.05 29.88
CA PRO A 131 9.06 12.28 28.87
C PRO A 131 8.82 10.87 29.40
N LEU A 132 7.56 10.45 29.53
CA LEU A 132 7.27 9.01 29.46
C LEU A 132 7.65 8.57 28.05
N PRO A 133 8.74 7.80 27.86
CA PRO A 133 9.18 7.46 26.52
C PRO A 133 8.16 6.54 25.88
N CYS A 134 7.86 6.80 24.61
CA CYS A 134 7.09 5.88 23.80
C CYS A 134 7.90 4.59 23.71
N THR A 135 7.35 3.51 24.27
CA THR A 135 8.05 2.21 24.31
C THR A 135 7.90 1.50 22.98
N ASP A 136 8.77 0.53 22.70
CA ASP A 136 8.65 -0.32 21.52
C ASP A 136 7.39 -1.20 21.55
N ASP A 137 6.67 -1.28 22.67
CA ASP A 137 5.39 -1.98 22.78
C ASP A 137 4.24 -1.18 22.15
N ASN A 138 4.39 0.14 22.00
CA ASN A 138 3.35 0.99 21.45
C ASN A 138 3.24 0.80 19.93
N LEU A 139 2.03 0.46 19.48
CA LEU A 139 1.69 0.34 18.07
C LEU A 139 0.69 1.43 17.69
N LEU A 140 0.92 2.06 16.54
CA LEU A 140 -0.07 2.91 15.90
C LEU A 140 -0.45 2.29 14.55
N MET A 141 -1.75 2.02 14.39
CA MET A 141 -2.31 1.42 13.19
C MET A 141 -3.17 2.44 12.45
N ALA A 142 -2.74 2.86 11.27
CA ALA A 142 -3.54 3.66 10.34
C ALA A 142 -4.22 2.75 9.32
N VAL A 143 -5.50 2.99 9.07
CA VAL A 143 -6.33 2.24 8.12
C VAL A 143 -6.68 3.15 6.95
N VAL A 144 -6.15 2.82 5.78
CA VAL A 144 -6.34 3.57 4.54
C VAL A 144 -7.16 2.73 3.58
N ASP A 145 -8.32 3.22 3.16
CA ASP A 145 -9.17 2.55 2.18
C ASP A 145 -8.37 2.19 0.92
N ALA A 146 -8.31 0.91 0.56
CA ALA A 146 -7.48 0.42 -0.53
C ALA A 146 -8.04 0.76 -1.93
N ARG A 147 -9.28 1.26 -2.01
CA ARG A 147 -9.91 1.76 -3.24
C ARG A 147 -9.68 3.26 -3.41
N THR A 148 -9.80 4.03 -2.34
CA THR A 148 -9.82 5.51 -2.42
C THR A 148 -8.54 6.17 -1.93
N GLY A 149 -7.70 5.48 -1.16
CA GLY A 149 -6.52 6.05 -0.52
C GLY A 149 -6.84 6.97 0.66
N ARG A 150 -8.12 7.05 1.07
CA ARG A 150 -8.55 7.87 2.19
C ARG A 150 -8.22 7.19 3.50
N LEU A 151 -7.65 7.94 4.45
CA LEU A 151 -7.54 7.49 5.84
C LEU A 151 -8.94 7.40 6.45
N VAL A 152 -9.32 6.22 6.93
CA VAL A 152 -10.67 5.97 7.48
C VAL A 152 -10.66 5.77 8.99
N ALA A 153 -9.56 5.27 9.56
CA ALA A 153 -9.43 5.08 10.99
C ALA A 153 -7.98 5.07 11.45
N VAL A 154 -7.77 5.39 12.73
CA VAL A 154 -6.48 5.24 13.41
C VAL A 154 -6.74 4.58 14.76
N TYR A 155 -5.99 3.52 15.04
CA TYR A 155 -6.07 2.75 16.28
C TYR A 155 -4.75 2.82 17.03
N ARG A 156 -4.86 2.93 18.36
CA ARG A 156 -3.76 2.72 19.29
C ARG A 156 -3.80 1.28 19.75
N ALA A 157 -2.68 0.59 19.62
CA ALA A 157 -2.51 -0.81 19.96
C ALA A 157 -1.29 -0.96 20.87
N TYR A 158 -1.21 -2.09 21.58
CA TYR A 158 -0.13 -2.34 22.53
C TYR A 158 0.30 -3.80 22.47
N ASP A 159 1.56 -4.04 22.11
CA ASP A 159 2.16 -5.37 21.98
C ASP A 159 3.37 -5.52 22.91
N VAL A 160 3.12 -6.02 24.11
CA VAL A 160 4.14 -6.33 25.13
C VAL A 160 5.16 -7.38 24.70
N THR A 161 4.85 -8.17 23.66
CA THR A 161 5.76 -9.24 23.23
C THR A 161 6.85 -8.70 22.31
N GLY A 162 6.67 -7.52 21.73
CA GLY A 162 7.56 -6.97 20.70
C GLY A 162 7.52 -7.70 19.36
N THR A 163 6.75 -8.79 19.24
CA THR A 163 6.81 -9.70 18.08
C THR A 163 5.59 -9.61 17.16
N TRP A 164 4.52 -8.94 17.59
CA TRP A 164 3.30 -8.87 16.82
C TRP A 164 3.52 -8.09 15.53
N LYS A 165 3.04 -8.66 14.44
CA LYS A 165 2.94 -8.07 13.12
C LYS A 165 1.76 -8.69 12.38
N PRO A 166 1.17 -8.00 11.39
CA PRO A 166 0.16 -8.58 10.52
C PRO A 166 0.63 -9.91 9.90
N ALA A 167 -0.21 -10.94 10.01
CA ALA A 167 0.02 -12.26 9.44
C ALA A 167 -0.21 -12.21 7.92
N ARG A 168 0.83 -11.80 7.19
CA ARG A 168 0.80 -11.72 5.72
C ARG A 168 1.02 -13.08 5.09
N GLY A 169 0.54 -13.26 3.86
CA GLY A 169 0.90 -14.40 3.03
C GLY A 169 2.39 -14.41 2.67
N SER A 170 2.97 -15.60 2.52
CA SER A 170 4.24 -15.76 1.83
C SER A 170 4.01 -15.49 0.36
N GLY A 171 4.56 -14.39 -0.15
CA GLY A 171 4.57 -14.09 -1.59
C GLY A 171 5.54 -14.97 -2.35
#